data_AF-A0A5D2YB44-F1
#
_entry.id   AF-A0A5D2YB44-F1
#
_cell.length_a   1.000
_cell.length_b   1.000
_cell.length_c   1.000
_cell.angle_alpha   90.00
_cell.angle_beta   90.00
_cell.angle_gamma   90.00
#
_symmetry.space_group_name_H-M   'P 1'
#
loop_
_entity.id
_entity.type
_entity.pdbx_description
1 polymer ?
#
loop_
_entity_poly.entity_id
_entity_poly.type
_entity_poly.pdbx_seq_one_letter_code
_entity_poly.pdbx_strand_id
1 'polypeptide(L)'
;MELFYFVVFGALGAVVAALELSKTSKDRINTSPAFNSFKNNYLLVYSLMMAGDWLQGPYVYYLYSTYGFGKGEIGQLFIAGFGSSMLFGTIVGSLADKQGRRRACVTYCITYILSCITKHSPEYKVLMIGRVLGGIATSLLFSAFESWLVAEHNKRGFEQQWLSLTFSKAIFLGNGLIAILSGLFGNLLVGSLSLGPVAPFDAAACFLAIGMAIILSSWTENYGDASENKDLLTQFRGAAVAIASDEKIALLGAIQSLFEGSMYTFVFLWTPALSPNDEEIPHGFIFATFMLASMLGSSLASRLMARSSPRVESYMQIVFVISSVSLMLPIITNFLVAPLK
;
A
#
# COMPACT_ATOMS: atom_id res chain seq x y z
N MET A 1 -26.49 -12.10 0.12
CA MET A 1 -25.08 -11.79 -0.22
C MET A 1 -24.21 -11.61 1.02
N GLU A 2 -24.68 -10.94 2.08
CA GLU A 2 -23.86 -10.68 3.28
C GLU A 2 -23.33 -11.96 3.97
N LEU A 3 -24.14 -12.99 4.13
CA LEU A 3 -23.71 -14.26 4.75
C LEU A 3 -22.51 -14.90 4.02
N PHE A 4 -22.47 -14.80 2.69
CA PHE A 4 -21.36 -15.33 1.91
C PHE A 4 -20.04 -14.62 2.27
N TYR A 5 -20.05 -13.29 2.34
CA TYR A 5 -18.85 -12.53 2.72
C TYR A 5 -18.38 -12.89 4.13
N PHE A 6 -19.29 -12.97 5.11
CA PHE A 6 -18.93 -13.36 6.49
C PHE A 6 -18.34 -14.76 6.57
N VAL A 7 -18.91 -15.73 5.85
CA VAL A 7 -18.41 -17.11 5.84
C VAL A 7 -17.01 -17.17 5.20
N VAL A 8 -16.80 -16.51 4.07
CA VAL A 8 -15.50 -16.48 3.38
C VAL A 8 -14.45 -15.79 4.26
N PHE A 9 -14.78 -14.63 4.82
CA PHE A 9 -13.88 -13.89 5.71
C PHE A 9 -13.53 -14.70 6.96
N GLY A 10 -14.54 -15.30 7.62
CA GLY A 10 -14.34 -16.12 8.81
C GLY A 10 -13.49 -17.36 8.54
N ALA A 11 -13.72 -18.05 7.43
CA ALA A 11 -12.93 -19.22 7.03
C ALA A 11 -11.48 -18.84 6.74
N LEU A 12 -11.24 -17.80 5.93
CA LEU A 12 -9.88 -17.29 5.65
C LEU A 12 -9.20 -16.81 6.94
N GLY A 13 -9.94 -16.16 7.82
CA GLY A 13 -9.44 -15.64 9.09
C GLY A 13 -8.98 -16.75 10.02
N ALA A 14 -9.78 -17.81 10.13
CA ALA A 14 -9.41 -19.00 10.90
C ALA A 14 -8.15 -19.68 10.35
N VAL A 15 -8.04 -19.79 9.02
CA VAL A 15 -6.85 -20.38 8.37
C VAL A 15 -5.61 -19.51 8.61
N VAL A 16 -5.70 -18.20 8.38
CA VAL A 16 -4.57 -17.27 8.63
C VAL A 16 -4.16 -17.30 10.10
N ALA A 17 -5.12 -17.23 11.02
CA ALA A 17 -4.84 -17.31 12.45
C ALA A 17 -4.15 -18.63 12.82
N ALA A 18 -4.63 -19.77 12.32
CA ALA A 18 -3.99 -21.06 12.54
C ALA A 18 -2.57 -21.12 11.96
N LEU A 19 -2.35 -20.56 10.76
CA LEU A 19 -1.03 -20.54 10.11
C LEU A 19 -0.03 -19.63 10.83
N GLU A 20 -0.47 -18.47 11.31
CA GLU A 20 0.36 -17.53 12.06
C GLU A 20 0.66 -18.04 13.47
N LEU A 21 -0.34 -18.57 14.19
CA LEU A 21 -0.15 -19.14 15.53
C LEU A 21 0.70 -20.42 15.53
N SER A 22 0.73 -21.16 14.43
CA SER A 22 1.59 -22.34 14.28
C SER A 22 3.03 -22.01 13.88
N LYS A 23 3.37 -20.74 13.59
CA LYS A 23 4.78 -20.35 13.38
C LYS A 23 5.52 -20.47 14.71
N THR A 24 6.48 -21.39 14.78
CA THR A 24 7.34 -21.52 15.95
C THR A 24 8.32 -20.35 15.98
N SER A 25 8.37 -19.62 17.10
CA SER A 25 9.32 -18.52 17.33
C SER A 25 10.73 -19.06 17.61
N LYS A 26 11.29 -19.82 16.65
CA LYS A 26 12.59 -20.48 16.82
C LYS A 26 13.79 -19.54 16.85
N ASP A 27 13.61 -18.26 16.51
CA ASP A 27 14.64 -17.24 16.66
C ASP A 27 14.09 -16.05 17.45
N ARG A 28 13.95 -16.19 18.77
CA ARG A 28 13.83 -15.00 19.63
C ARG A 28 15.19 -14.32 19.64
N ILE A 29 15.39 -13.41 18.69
CA ILE A 29 16.54 -12.52 18.67
C ILE A 29 16.46 -11.64 19.93
N ASN A 30 17.44 -11.77 20.82
CA ASN A 30 17.57 -10.88 21.96
C ASN A 30 17.94 -9.49 21.43
N THR A 31 17.07 -8.51 21.66
CA THR A 31 17.29 -7.14 21.22
C THR A 31 17.37 -6.20 22.41
N SER A 32 18.17 -5.14 22.31
CA SER A 32 18.32 -4.16 23.39
C SER A 32 17.02 -3.37 23.67
N PRO A 33 16.80 -2.87 24.91
CA PRO A 33 15.67 -1.99 25.22
C PRO A 33 15.63 -0.73 24.35
N ALA A 34 16.80 -0.15 24.06
CA ALA A 34 16.93 1.03 23.22
C ALA A 34 16.45 0.77 21.78
N PHE A 35 16.84 -0.37 21.20
CA PHE A 35 16.36 -0.79 19.89
C PHE A 35 14.85 -1.05 19.90
N ASN A 36 14.33 -1.70 20.94
CA ASN A 36 12.88 -1.95 21.06
C ASN A 36 12.06 -0.67 21.08
N SER A 37 12.50 0.36 21.81
CA SER A 37 11.86 1.67 21.81
C SER A 37 11.87 2.31 20.42
N PHE A 38 13.03 2.34 19.76
CA PHE A 38 13.19 2.85 18.39
C PHE A 38 12.29 2.13 17.38
N LYS A 39 12.35 0.80 17.36
CA LYS A 39 11.55 -0.07 16.49
C LYS A 39 10.06 0.16 16.71
N ASN A 40 9.60 0.15 17.96
CA ASN A 40 8.17 0.30 18.26
C ASN A 40 7.66 1.68 17.88
N ASN A 41 8.46 2.74 18.05
CA ASN A 41 8.12 4.08 17.57
C ASN A 41 7.96 4.08 16.04
N TYR A 42 8.92 3.53 15.30
CA TYR A 42 8.83 3.43 13.84
C TYR A 42 7.61 2.63 13.40
N LEU A 43 7.40 1.44 13.98
CA LEU A 43 6.28 0.56 13.64
C LEU A 43 4.93 1.23 13.94
N LEU A 44 4.82 1.98 15.04
CA LEU A 44 3.62 2.75 15.35
C LEU A 44 3.35 3.80 14.28
N VAL A 45 4.34 4.65 13.98
CA VAL A 45 4.21 5.68 12.95
C VAL A 45 3.84 5.06 11.61
N TYR A 46 4.61 4.06 11.16
CA TYR A 46 4.37 3.39 9.89
C TYR A 46 2.96 2.78 9.84
N SER A 47 2.49 2.14 10.91
CA SER A 47 1.13 1.60 10.98
C SER A 47 0.06 2.67 10.85
N LEU A 48 0.25 3.86 11.44
CA LEU A 48 -0.68 4.98 11.28
C LEU A 48 -0.69 5.50 9.83
N MET A 49 0.48 5.54 9.17
CA MET A 49 0.57 5.98 7.77
C MET A 49 -0.11 4.98 6.83
N MET A 50 0.12 3.69 7.05
CA MET A 50 -0.54 2.61 6.31
C MET A 50 -2.04 2.57 6.56
N ALA A 51 -2.50 2.88 7.78
CA ALA A 51 -3.93 3.00 8.08
C ALA A 51 -4.58 4.10 7.23
N GLY A 52 -3.91 5.25 7.11
CA GLY A 52 -4.35 6.36 6.26
C GLY A 52 -4.45 5.99 4.78
N ASP A 53 -3.53 5.17 4.27
CA ASP A 53 -3.57 4.70 2.89
C ASP A 53 -4.68 3.66 2.66
N TRP A 54 -4.73 2.63 3.50
CA TRP A 54 -5.66 1.51 3.34
C TRP A 54 -7.12 1.86 3.62
N LEU A 55 -7.40 2.88 4.43
CA LEU A 55 -8.77 3.35 4.66
C LEU A 55 -9.43 3.90 3.38
N GLN A 56 -8.63 4.49 2.49
CA GLN A 56 -9.13 5.12 1.27
C GLN A 56 -9.38 4.09 0.17
N GLY A 57 -8.51 3.09 0.04
CA GLY A 57 -8.51 2.10 -1.04
C GLY A 57 -9.89 1.56 -1.47
N PRO A 58 -10.75 1.07 -0.55
CA PRO A 58 -12.05 0.50 -0.90
C PRO A 58 -13.06 1.52 -1.44
N TYR A 59 -12.88 2.81 -1.14
CA TYR A 59 -13.90 3.84 -1.28
C TYR A 59 -13.59 4.88 -2.36
N VAL A 60 -12.37 4.94 -2.92
CA VAL A 60 -12.02 5.95 -3.94
C VAL A 60 -12.91 5.84 -5.18
N TYR A 61 -13.08 4.64 -5.73
CA TYR A 61 -13.94 4.44 -6.89
C TYR A 61 -15.39 4.78 -6.56
N TYR A 62 -15.90 4.21 -5.45
CA TYR A 62 -17.26 4.40 -4.98
C TYR A 62 -17.60 5.88 -4.74
N LEU A 63 -16.70 6.64 -4.11
CA LEU A 63 -16.89 8.06 -3.88
C LEU A 63 -17.09 8.81 -5.20
N TYR A 64 -16.25 8.54 -6.20
CA TYR A 64 -16.37 9.22 -7.49
C TYR A 64 -17.65 8.85 -8.24
N SER A 65 -18.10 7.59 -8.15
CA SER A 65 -19.39 7.21 -8.73
C SER A 65 -20.55 7.91 -8.02
N THR A 66 -20.49 8.11 -6.69
CA THR A 66 -21.51 8.90 -5.98
C THR A 66 -21.55 10.38 -6.38
N TYR A 67 -20.48 10.91 -6.98
CA TYR A 67 -20.45 12.25 -7.59
C TYR A 67 -20.93 12.29 -9.03
N GLY A 68 -21.33 11.15 -9.59
CA GLY A 68 -21.87 11.04 -10.94
C GLY A 68 -20.80 10.90 -12.03
N PHE A 69 -19.54 10.65 -11.68
CA PHE A 69 -18.48 10.45 -12.67
C PHE A 69 -18.58 9.09 -13.37
N GLY A 70 -18.41 9.10 -14.69
CA GLY A 70 -18.37 7.88 -15.48
C GLY A 70 -17.06 7.11 -15.31
N LYS A 71 -17.06 5.82 -15.69
CA LYS A 71 -15.88 4.94 -15.68
C LYS A 71 -14.64 5.59 -16.32
N GLY A 72 -14.81 6.31 -17.42
CA GLY A 72 -13.71 7.00 -18.12
C GLY A 72 -13.07 8.13 -17.29
N GLU A 73 -13.88 8.97 -16.66
CA GLU A 73 -13.41 10.09 -15.82
C GLU A 73 -12.74 9.58 -14.54
N ILE A 74 -13.33 8.57 -13.90
CA ILE A 74 -12.71 7.87 -12.76
C ILE A 74 -11.37 7.27 -13.20
N GLY A 75 -11.30 6.64 -14.38
CA GLY A 75 -10.06 6.12 -14.95
C GLY A 75 -8.98 7.20 -15.10
N GLN A 76 -9.33 8.37 -15.62
CA GLN A 76 -8.41 9.51 -15.73
C GLN A 76 -7.91 9.99 -14.36
N LEU A 77 -8.79 10.08 -13.36
CA LEU A 77 -8.39 10.38 -11.97
C LEU A 77 -7.43 9.33 -11.43
N PHE A 78 -7.61 8.04 -11.76
CA PHE A 78 -6.68 7.00 -11.35
C PHE A 78 -5.31 7.13 -12.02
N ILE A 79 -5.30 7.34 -13.34
CA ILE A 79 -4.09 7.57 -14.14
C ILE A 79 -3.32 8.77 -13.60
N ALA A 80 -4.00 9.86 -13.24
CA ALA A 80 -3.33 11.04 -12.69
C ALA A 80 -2.61 10.76 -11.37
N GLY A 81 -3.22 9.95 -10.49
CA GLY A 81 -2.58 9.55 -9.24
C GLY A 81 -1.32 8.69 -9.45
N PHE A 82 -1.44 7.63 -10.25
CA PHE A 82 -0.31 6.75 -10.54
C PHE A 82 0.78 7.46 -11.36
N GLY A 83 0.37 8.23 -12.37
CA GLY A 83 1.28 9.03 -13.20
C GLY A 83 2.03 10.09 -12.39
N SER A 84 1.35 10.75 -11.45
CA SER A 84 2.02 11.65 -10.50
C SER A 84 3.03 10.90 -9.63
N SER A 85 2.67 9.75 -9.07
CA SER A 85 3.60 8.93 -8.28
C SER A 85 4.84 8.51 -9.08
N MET A 86 4.66 8.10 -10.34
CA MET A 86 5.76 7.77 -11.26
C MET A 86 6.69 8.96 -11.50
N LEU A 87 6.14 10.14 -11.83
CA LEU A 87 6.94 11.33 -12.14
C LEU A 87 7.66 11.86 -10.90
N PHE A 88 6.92 12.08 -9.82
CA PHE A 88 7.46 12.69 -8.62
C PHE A 88 8.27 11.71 -7.77
N GLY A 89 7.99 10.40 -7.83
CA GLY A 89 8.69 9.41 -7.00
C GLY A 89 10.19 9.37 -7.23
N THR A 90 10.61 9.55 -8.48
CA THR A 90 12.04 9.62 -8.82
C THR A 90 12.73 10.88 -8.30
N ILE A 91 12.01 11.98 -8.16
CA ILE A 91 12.54 13.27 -7.73
C ILE A 91 12.51 13.38 -6.20
N VAL A 92 11.38 13.04 -5.57
CA VAL A 92 11.16 13.26 -4.14
C VAL A 92 12.08 12.44 -3.26
N GLY A 93 12.47 11.23 -3.67
CA GLY A 93 13.47 10.43 -2.95
C GLY A 93 14.83 11.14 -2.87
N SER A 94 15.33 11.62 -4.01
CA SER A 94 16.59 12.38 -4.06
C SER A 94 16.50 13.70 -3.28
N LEU A 95 15.32 14.33 -3.26
CA LEU A 95 15.10 15.58 -2.56
C LEU A 95 15.04 15.34 -1.05
N ALA A 96 14.43 14.25 -0.61
CA ALA A 96 14.40 13.83 0.79
C ALA A 96 15.80 13.64 1.35
N ASP A 97 16.70 13.04 0.56
CA ASP A 97 18.10 12.87 0.95
C ASP A 97 18.85 14.19 1.14
N LYS A 98 18.53 15.21 0.34
CA LYS A 98 19.17 16.53 0.39
C LYS A 98 18.55 17.48 1.42
N GLN A 99 17.23 17.50 1.53
CA GLN A 99 16.48 18.48 2.33
C GLN A 99 16.06 17.97 3.71
N GLY A 100 16.17 16.66 3.95
CA GLY A 100 15.86 16.00 5.20
C GLY A 100 14.74 14.97 5.04
N ARG A 101 15.00 13.73 5.49
CA ARG A 101 14.06 12.61 5.36
C ARG A 101 12.88 12.74 6.33
N ARG A 102 13.07 13.32 7.53
CA ARG A 102 11.96 13.61 8.46
C ARG A 102 11.02 14.64 7.85
N ARG A 103 11.56 15.73 7.29
CA ARG A 103 10.76 16.73 6.55
C ARG A 103 9.97 16.10 5.43
N ALA A 104 10.57 15.21 4.64
CA ALA A 104 9.88 14.47 3.58
C ALA A 104 8.71 13.60 4.12
N CYS A 105 8.88 12.94 5.27
CA CYS A 105 7.79 12.19 5.93
C CYS A 105 6.66 13.11 6.46
N VAL A 106 6.99 14.33 6.88
CA VAL A 106 5.97 15.35 7.24
C VAL A 106 5.27 15.88 5.99
N THR A 107 6.01 16.12 4.90
CA THR A 107 5.45 16.51 3.61
C THR A 107 4.46 15.45 3.11
N TYR A 108 4.78 14.16 3.25
CA TYR A 108 3.83 13.07 2.99
C TYR A 108 2.51 13.27 3.73
N CYS A 109 2.56 13.50 5.04
CA CYS A 109 1.36 13.67 5.86
C CYS A 109 0.53 14.86 5.35
N ILE A 110 1.18 16.00 5.11
CA ILE A 110 0.52 17.22 4.64
C ILE A 110 -0.12 17.00 3.27
N THR A 111 0.64 16.50 2.29
CA THR A 111 0.11 16.30 0.93
C THR A 111 -1.02 15.28 0.92
N TYR A 112 -0.94 14.24 1.75
CA TYR A 112 -1.98 13.23 1.78
C TYR A 112 -3.26 13.70 2.51
N ILE A 113 -3.11 14.44 3.62
CA ILE A 113 -4.25 15.09 4.30
C ILE A 113 -4.96 16.06 3.34
N LEU A 114 -4.19 16.88 2.60
CA LEU A 114 -4.77 17.77 1.59
C LEU A 114 -5.49 16.99 0.48
N SER A 115 -4.93 15.86 0.03
CA SER A 115 -5.61 14.94 -0.90
C SER A 115 -6.93 14.41 -0.32
N CYS A 116 -6.98 14.03 0.96
CA CYS A 116 -8.23 13.63 1.62
C CYS A 116 -9.25 14.79 1.65
N ILE A 117 -8.82 16.01 1.98
CA ILE A 117 -9.70 17.19 2.03
C ILE A 117 -10.34 17.46 0.66
N THR A 118 -9.62 17.24 -0.45
CA THR A 118 -10.20 17.40 -1.80
C THR A 118 -11.42 16.52 -2.03
N LYS A 119 -11.55 15.40 -1.31
CA LYS A 119 -12.67 14.45 -1.42
C LYS A 119 -13.98 14.98 -0.87
N HIS A 120 -14.01 16.15 -0.25
CA HIS A 120 -15.25 16.83 0.12
C HIS A 120 -15.87 17.62 -1.05
N SER A 121 -15.13 17.80 -2.15
CA SER A 121 -15.61 18.54 -3.32
C SER A 121 -15.95 17.58 -4.46
N PRO A 122 -17.15 17.69 -5.06
CA PRO A 122 -17.52 16.94 -6.26
C PRO A 122 -16.91 17.54 -7.54
N GLU A 123 -16.14 18.63 -7.47
CA GLU A 123 -15.55 19.28 -8.64
C GLU A 123 -14.37 18.46 -9.18
N TYR A 124 -14.45 18.04 -10.45
CA TYR A 124 -13.46 17.16 -11.09
C TYR A 124 -12.03 17.71 -10.99
N LYS A 125 -11.86 19.03 -11.20
CA LYS A 125 -10.54 19.68 -11.12
C LYS A 125 -9.95 19.63 -9.71
N VAL A 126 -10.77 19.75 -8.67
CA VAL A 126 -10.33 19.67 -7.27
C VAL A 126 -9.88 18.23 -6.96
N LEU A 127 -10.64 17.24 -7.43
CA LEU A 127 -10.28 15.82 -7.27
C LEU A 127 -9.01 15.46 -8.03
N MET A 128 -8.77 16.07 -9.20
CA MET A 128 -7.55 15.90 -9.98
C MET A 128 -6.32 16.40 -9.23
N ILE A 129 -6.41 17.59 -8.63
CA ILE A 129 -5.35 18.12 -7.74
C ILE A 129 -5.14 17.15 -6.56
N GLY A 130 -6.23 16.67 -5.97
CA GLY A 130 -6.16 15.66 -4.92
C GLY A 130 -5.42 14.40 -5.34
N ARG A 131 -5.65 13.89 -6.56
CA ARG A 131 -4.95 12.70 -7.07
C ARG A 131 -3.47 12.95 -7.30
N VAL A 132 -3.07 14.12 -7.78
CA VAL A 132 -1.66 14.51 -7.88
C VAL A 132 -1.01 14.57 -6.49
N LEU A 133 -1.66 15.21 -5.51
CA LEU A 133 -1.16 15.28 -4.13
C LEU A 133 -1.04 13.88 -3.50
N GLY A 134 -2.03 13.01 -3.73
CA GLY A 134 -2.01 11.61 -3.30
C GLY A 134 -0.88 10.83 -3.96
N GLY A 135 -0.62 11.02 -5.26
CA GLY A 135 0.50 10.39 -5.96
C GLY A 135 1.86 10.78 -5.38
N ILE A 136 2.07 12.07 -5.10
CA ILE A 136 3.27 12.56 -4.41
C ILE A 136 3.40 11.92 -3.02
N ALA A 137 2.29 11.84 -2.28
CA ALA A 137 2.28 11.20 -0.97
C ALA A 137 2.67 9.72 -1.06
N THR A 138 2.04 8.93 -1.92
CA THR A 138 2.38 7.51 -2.10
C THR A 138 3.86 7.31 -2.38
N SER A 139 4.47 8.15 -3.23
CA SER A 139 5.90 8.06 -3.49
C SER A 139 6.77 8.35 -2.27
N LEU A 140 6.39 9.33 -1.44
CA LEU A 140 7.10 9.65 -0.20
C LEU A 140 6.97 8.53 0.84
N LEU A 141 5.80 7.88 0.92
CA LEU A 141 5.54 6.77 1.85
C LEU A 141 6.53 5.62 1.66
N PHE A 142 6.70 5.19 0.41
CA PHE A 142 7.56 4.06 0.06
C PHE A 142 9.04 4.40 -0.13
N SER A 143 9.44 5.67 0.03
CA SER A 143 10.84 6.09 -0.11
C SER A 143 11.40 6.71 1.17
N ALA A 144 10.80 7.78 1.68
CA ALA A 144 11.35 8.59 2.76
C ALA A 144 11.35 7.85 4.11
N PHE A 145 10.30 7.09 4.41
CA PHE A 145 10.16 6.37 5.69
C PHE A 145 11.20 5.28 5.85
N GLU A 146 11.40 4.46 4.81
CA GLU A 146 12.41 3.40 4.83
C GLU A 146 13.81 4.01 4.90
N SER A 147 14.08 5.02 4.06
CA SER A 147 15.37 5.72 4.05
C SER A 147 15.70 6.33 5.42
N TRP A 148 14.71 6.94 6.09
CA TRP A 148 14.89 7.48 7.44
C TRP A 148 15.25 6.38 8.45
N LEU A 149 14.53 5.25 8.41
CA LEU A 149 14.78 4.10 9.28
C LEU A 149 16.20 3.56 9.10
N VAL A 150 16.64 3.35 7.86
CA VAL A 150 17.98 2.81 7.57
C VAL A 150 19.08 3.74 8.11
N ALA A 151 19.00 5.04 7.85
CA ALA A 151 20.00 5.99 8.34
C ALA A 151 20.04 6.06 9.86
N GLU A 152 18.88 6.15 10.52
CA GLU A 152 18.83 6.27 11.97
C GLU A 152 19.25 4.97 12.68
N HIS A 153 18.92 3.81 12.08
CA HIS A 153 19.37 2.50 12.55
C HIS A 153 20.89 2.38 12.53
N ASN A 154 21.51 2.73 11.40
CA ASN A 154 22.97 2.69 11.23
C ASN A 154 23.69 3.71 12.13
N LYS A 155 23.15 4.94 12.22
CA LYS A 155 23.68 6.00 13.10
C LYS A 155 23.73 5.58 14.57
N ARG A 156 22.76 4.79 15.02
CA ARG A 156 22.70 4.28 16.40
C ARG A 156 23.56 3.02 16.61
N GLY A 157 24.23 2.52 15.58
CA GLY A 157 25.11 1.36 15.65
C GLY A 157 24.36 0.07 15.98
N PHE A 158 23.08 -0.04 15.59
CA PHE A 158 22.31 -1.26 15.79
C PHE A 158 22.72 -2.36 14.79
N GLU A 159 22.57 -3.62 15.20
CA GLU A 159 22.94 -4.75 14.36
C GLU A 159 22.08 -4.83 13.08
N GLN A 160 22.70 -5.17 11.95
CA GLN A 160 22.02 -5.19 10.65
C GLN A 160 20.84 -6.20 10.62
N GLN A 161 20.95 -7.32 11.34
CA GLN A 161 19.87 -8.31 11.45
C GLN A 161 18.58 -7.73 12.05
N TRP A 162 18.70 -6.72 12.92
CA TRP A 162 17.55 -6.08 13.57
C TRP A 162 16.79 -5.15 12.62
N LEU A 163 17.46 -4.63 11.58
CA LEU A 163 16.82 -3.83 10.54
C LEU A 163 15.87 -4.70 9.71
N SER A 164 16.33 -5.86 9.25
CA SER A 164 15.50 -6.84 8.53
C SER A 164 14.30 -7.29 9.36
N LEU A 165 14.49 -7.50 10.66
CA LEU A 165 13.39 -7.78 11.60
C LEU A 165 12.36 -6.64 11.64
N THR A 166 12.81 -5.39 11.61
CA THR A 166 11.92 -4.22 11.63
C THR A 166 11.11 -4.12 10.34
N PHE A 167 11.74 -4.26 9.17
CA PHE A 167 11.04 -4.26 7.89
C PHE A 167 10.02 -5.40 7.79
N SER A 168 10.39 -6.61 8.19
CA SER A 168 9.46 -7.75 8.19
C SER A 168 8.22 -7.47 9.06
N LYS A 169 8.41 -6.88 10.25
CA LYS A 169 7.28 -6.47 11.11
C LYS A 169 6.48 -5.32 10.53
N ALA A 170 7.13 -4.35 9.90
CA ALA A 170 6.46 -3.21 9.27
C ALA A 170 5.55 -3.68 8.14
N ILE A 171 6.01 -4.58 7.28
CA ILE A 171 5.22 -5.16 6.19
C ILE A 171 4.06 -5.99 6.75
N PHE A 172 4.32 -6.88 7.72
CA PHE A 172 3.27 -7.71 8.32
C PHE A 172 2.16 -6.88 8.99
N LEU A 173 2.54 -5.87 9.78
CA LEU A 173 1.59 -5.00 10.45
C LEU A 173 0.90 -4.08 9.44
N GLY A 174 1.66 -3.38 8.60
CA GLY A 174 1.16 -2.36 7.68
C GLY A 174 0.32 -2.92 6.54
N ASN A 175 0.88 -3.85 5.75
CA ASN A 175 0.23 -4.41 4.55
C ASN A 175 -0.65 -5.64 4.86
N GLY A 176 -0.56 -6.19 6.07
CA GLY A 176 -1.41 -7.29 6.53
C GLY A 176 -2.49 -6.80 7.49
N LEU A 177 -2.14 -6.69 8.76
CA LEU A 177 -3.11 -6.47 9.83
C LEU A 177 -3.84 -5.13 9.72
N ILE A 178 -3.10 -4.03 9.52
CA ILE A 178 -3.68 -2.69 9.41
C ILE A 178 -4.55 -2.58 8.16
N ALA A 179 -4.17 -3.18 7.04
CA ALA A 179 -5.00 -3.21 5.84
C ALA A 179 -6.36 -3.88 6.08
N ILE A 180 -6.38 -5.02 6.77
CA ILE A 180 -7.62 -5.73 7.15
C ILE A 180 -8.46 -4.85 8.09
N LEU A 181 -7.84 -4.31 9.15
CA LEU A 181 -8.53 -3.47 10.13
C LEU A 181 -9.09 -2.18 9.49
N SER A 182 -8.35 -1.54 8.58
CA SER A 182 -8.80 -0.37 7.84
C SER A 182 -10.01 -0.68 6.96
N GLY A 183 -10.03 -1.85 6.29
CA GLY A 183 -11.20 -2.28 5.52
C GLY A 183 -12.43 -2.47 6.40
N LEU A 184 -12.29 -3.17 7.53
CA LEU A 184 -13.38 -3.37 8.49
C LEU A 184 -13.84 -2.04 9.13
N PHE A 185 -12.91 -1.16 9.46
CA PHE A 185 -13.22 0.14 10.05
C PHE A 185 -13.92 1.05 9.04
N GLY A 186 -13.44 1.10 7.80
CA GLY A 186 -14.14 1.80 6.72
C GLY A 186 -15.56 1.28 6.51
N ASN A 187 -15.75 -0.05 6.56
CA ASN A 187 -17.08 -0.66 6.48
C ASN A 187 -18.00 -0.24 7.64
N LEU A 188 -17.47 -0.17 8.86
CA LEU A 188 -18.20 0.34 10.01
C LEU A 188 -18.62 1.81 9.80
N LEU A 189 -17.71 2.67 9.37
CA LEU A 189 -17.96 4.10 9.17
C LEU A 189 -19.05 4.37 8.12
N VAL A 190 -18.96 3.69 6.97
CA VAL A 190 -19.88 3.93 5.85
C VAL A 190 -21.16 3.11 5.98
N GLY A 191 -21.06 1.83 6.31
CA GLY A 191 -22.19 0.90 6.32
C GLY A 191 -23.00 0.92 7.62
N SER A 192 -22.34 0.82 8.77
CA SER A 192 -23.06 0.71 10.06
C SER A 192 -23.40 2.05 10.68
N LEU A 193 -22.52 3.05 10.54
CA LEU A 193 -22.72 4.40 11.09
C LEU A 193 -23.30 5.39 10.08
N SER A 194 -23.41 5.01 8.81
CA SER A 194 -23.98 5.82 7.73
C SER A 194 -23.39 7.23 7.64
N LEU A 195 -22.09 7.39 7.90
CA LEU A 195 -21.40 8.69 7.90
C LEU A 195 -21.08 9.21 6.48
N GLY A 196 -21.46 8.44 5.45
CA GLY A 196 -21.27 8.79 4.05
C GLY A 196 -19.91 8.34 3.46
N PRO A 197 -19.75 8.42 2.12
CA PRO A 197 -18.59 7.89 1.40
C PRO A 197 -17.28 8.63 1.68
N VAL A 198 -17.35 9.85 2.25
CA VAL A 198 -16.17 10.67 2.58
C VAL A 198 -15.56 10.27 3.93
N ALA A 199 -16.32 9.64 4.83
CA ALA A 199 -15.89 9.33 6.19
C ALA A 199 -14.57 8.52 6.31
N PRO A 200 -14.27 7.53 5.44
CA PRO A 200 -12.99 6.84 5.46
C PRO A 200 -11.79 7.76 5.15
N PHE A 201 -11.98 8.79 4.33
CA PHE A 201 -10.95 9.78 3.99
C PHE A 201 -10.69 10.74 5.16
N ASP A 202 -11.73 11.11 5.90
CA ASP A 202 -11.60 11.91 7.13
C ASP A 202 -10.90 11.12 8.24
N ALA A 203 -11.29 9.85 8.42
CA ALA A 203 -10.59 8.95 9.33
C ALA A 203 -9.11 8.82 8.94
N ALA A 204 -8.81 8.61 7.65
CA ALA A 204 -7.43 8.58 7.15
C ALA A 204 -6.66 9.86 7.49
N ALA A 205 -7.26 11.04 7.27
CA ALA A 205 -6.65 12.32 7.62
C ALA A 205 -6.34 12.44 9.12
N CYS A 206 -7.23 11.95 10.00
CA CYS A 206 -7.00 11.89 11.44
C CYS A 206 -5.80 11.00 11.81
N PHE A 207 -5.72 9.78 11.26
CA PHE A 207 -4.59 8.87 11.49
C PHE A 207 -3.26 9.49 11.01
N LEU A 208 -3.27 10.13 9.84
CA LEU A 208 -2.12 10.84 9.29
C LEU A 208 -1.69 12.02 10.18
N ALA A 209 -2.64 12.81 10.69
CA ALA A 209 -2.35 13.93 11.58
C ALA A 209 -1.74 13.47 12.92
N ILE A 210 -2.26 12.38 13.50
CA ILE A 210 -1.70 11.78 14.72
C ILE A 210 -0.28 11.29 14.46
N GLY A 211 -0.06 10.55 13.37
CA GLY A 211 1.29 10.07 13.04
C GLY A 211 2.26 11.20 12.72
N MET A 212 1.80 12.28 12.06
CA MET A 212 2.58 13.49 11.85
C MET A 212 3.01 14.14 13.17
N ALA A 213 2.12 14.24 14.16
CA ALA A 213 2.46 14.75 15.49
C ALA A 213 3.53 13.89 16.19
N ILE A 214 3.45 12.56 16.04
CA ILE A 214 4.46 11.63 16.56
C ILE A 214 5.79 11.82 15.83
N ILE A 215 5.81 11.92 14.50
CA ILE A 215 7.03 12.20 13.72
C ILE A 215 7.66 13.52 14.19
N LEU A 216 6.86 14.57 14.35
CA LEU A 216 7.34 15.88 14.75
C LEU A 216 7.96 15.90 16.17
N SER A 217 7.46 15.06 17.07
CA SER A 217 7.93 14.99 18.47
C SER A 217 9.07 13.98 18.69
N SER A 218 9.11 12.89 17.92
CA SER A 218 9.99 11.75 18.20
C SER A 218 11.08 11.51 17.17
N TRP A 219 10.95 12.01 15.93
CA TRP A 219 11.95 11.75 14.89
C TRP A 219 12.99 12.86 14.83
N THR A 220 14.25 12.48 14.71
CA THR A 220 15.36 13.39 14.41
C THR A 220 15.51 13.57 12.91
N GLU A 221 16.02 14.72 12.49
CA GLU A 221 16.33 14.93 11.08
C GLU A 221 17.59 14.15 10.69
N ASN A 222 17.54 13.46 9.55
CA ASN A 222 18.67 12.78 8.95
C ASN A 222 18.66 12.96 7.41
N TYR A 223 19.83 12.79 6.80
CA TYR A 223 20.10 13.14 5.42
C TYR A 223 20.81 11.97 4.71
N GLY A 224 20.81 11.99 3.38
CA GLY A 224 21.66 11.09 2.59
C GLY A 224 23.14 11.47 2.68
N ASP A 225 24.01 10.59 2.22
CA ASP A 225 25.45 10.84 2.24
C ASP A 225 25.84 12.02 1.34
N ALA A 226 26.48 13.04 1.93
CA ALA A 226 26.85 14.27 1.21
C ALA A 226 27.89 14.04 0.11
N SER A 227 28.67 12.95 0.20
CA SER A 227 29.63 12.50 -0.81
C SER A 227 28.95 11.89 -2.04
N GLU A 228 27.70 11.46 -1.93
CA GLU A 228 26.88 10.91 -3.01
C GLU A 228 25.92 11.94 -3.64
N ASN A 229 26.25 13.23 -3.54
CA ASN A 229 25.57 14.32 -4.26
C ASN A 229 25.81 14.26 -5.78
N LYS A 230 25.48 13.12 -6.40
CA LYS A 230 25.46 12.96 -7.85
C LYS A 230 24.28 13.72 -8.41
N ASP A 231 24.50 14.32 -9.58
CA ASP A 231 23.42 14.94 -10.34
C ASP A 231 22.36 13.90 -10.72
N LEU A 232 21.09 14.29 -10.71
CA LEU A 232 19.96 13.41 -10.99
C LEU A 232 20.13 12.70 -12.33
N LEU A 233 20.54 13.45 -13.35
CA LEU A 233 20.77 12.91 -14.70
C LEU A 233 21.80 11.76 -14.68
N THR A 234 22.82 11.87 -13.83
CA THR A 234 23.86 10.85 -13.70
C THR A 234 23.32 9.59 -13.02
N GLN A 235 22.47 9.74 -11.99
CA GLN A 235 21.82 8.61 -11.33
C GLN A 235 20.86 7.89 -12.28
N PHE A 236 20.03 8.62 -13.03
CA PHE A 236 19.15 8.04 -14.04
C PHE A 236 19.91 7.31 -15.14
N ARG A 237 21.00 7.90 -15.64
CA ARG A 237 21.85 7.25 -16.64
C ARG A 237 22.45 5.97 -16.08
N GLY A 238 22.93 5.99 -14.83
CA GLY A 238 23.44 4.80 -14.16
C GLY A 238 22.40 3.68 -14.04
N ALA A 239 21.18 4.02 -13.60
CA ALA A 239 20.07 3.08 -13.51
C ALA A 239 19.68 2.51 -14.89
N ALA A 240 19.59 3.36 -15.91
CA ALA A 240 19.27 2.94 -17.28
C ALA A 240 20.35 2.00 -17.84
N VAL A 241 21.62 2.29 -17.61
CA VAL A 241 22.73 1.41 -18.01
C VAL A 241 22.65 0.08 -17.26
N ALA A 242 22.42 0.08 -15.95
CA ALA A 242 22.31 -1.15 -15.16
C ALA A 242 21.16 -2.06 -15.65
N ILE A 243 19.99 -1.48 -15.94
CA ILE A 243 18.84 -2.21 -16.50
C ILE A 243 19.16 -2.74 -17.90
N ALA A 244 19.80 -1.93 -18.75
CA ALA A 244 20.14 -2.34 -20.11
C ALA A 244 21.27 -3.38 -20.16
N SER A 245 22.17 -3.39 -19.17
CA SER A 245 23.32 -4.30 -19.13
C SER A 245 23.00 -5.68 -18.55
N ASP A 246 21.96 -5.79 -17.72
CA ASP A 246 21.59 -7.04 -17.06
C ASP A 246 20.17 -7.45 -17.45
N GLU A 247 20.09 -8.46 -18.32
CA GLU A 247 18.83 -9.03 -18.79
C GLU A 247 17.94 -9.49 -17.63
N LYS A 248 18.51 -9.98 -16.52
CA LYS A 248 17.72 -10.43 -15.36
C LYS A 248 17.03 -9.26 -14.68
N ILE A 249 17.70 -8.12 -14.56
CA ILE A 249 17.11 -6.90 -13.99
C ILE A 249 15.97 -6.41 -14.89
N ALA A 250 16.20 -6.38 -16.21
CA ALA A 250 15.18 -5.99 -17.17
C ALA A 250 13.94 -6.92 -17.13
N LEU A 251 14.16 -8.24 -17.11
CA LEU A 251 13.08 -9.23 -17.03
C LEU A 251 12.31 -9.14 -15.70
N LEU A 252 13.00 -8.98 -14.56
CA LEU A 252 12.35 -8.80 -13.27
C LEU A 252 11.48 -7.52 -13.25
N GLY A 253 12.01 -6.41 -13.78
CA GLY A 253 11.27 -5.16 -13.90
C GLY A 253 10.03 -5.29 -14.80
N ALA A 254 10.16 -6.01 -15.92
CA ALA A 254 9.04 -6.29 -16.83
C ALA A 254 7.97 -7.17 -16.19
N ILE A 255 8.37 -8.26 -15.53
CA ILE A 255 7.44 -9.16 -14.81
C ILE A 255 6.68 -8.40 -13.73
N GLN A 256 7.37 -7.61 -12.90
CA GLN A 256 6.74 -6.82 -11.84
C GLN A 256 5.74 -5.81 -12.42
N SER A 257 6.15 -5.09 -13.46
CA SER A 257 5.32 -4.06 -14.10
C SER A 257 4.06 -4.65 -14.75
N LEU A 258 4.18 -5.80 -15.44
CA LEU A 258 3.03 -6.50 -16.04
C LEU A 258 2.08 -7.05 -14.98
N PHE A 259 2.62 -7.62 -13.90
CA PHE A 259 1.83 -8.16 -12.80
C PHE A 259 1.09 -7.05 -12.04
N GLU A 260 1.79 -6.00 -11.62
CA GLU A 260 1.18 -4.86 -10.93
C GLU A 260 0.19 -4.12 -11.82
N GLY A 261 0.48 -3.92 -13.10
CA GLY A 261 -0.45 -3.33 -14.05
C GLY A 261 -1.77 -4.11 -14.15
N SER A 262 -1.67 -5.45 -14.16
CA SER A 262 -2.85 -6.33 -14.13
C SER A 262 -3.60 -6.24 -12.80
N MET A 263 -2.87 -6.20 -11.68
CA MET A 263 -3.44 -6.06 -10.34
C MET A 263 -4.15 -4.72 -10.15
N TYR A 264 -3.57 -3.61 -10.59
CA TYR A 264 -4.20 -2.29 -10.50
C TYR A 264 -5.42 -2.17 -11.43
N THR A 265 -5.42 -2.86 -12.57
CA THR A 265 -6.61 -2.99 -13.41
C THR A 265 -7.74 -3.71 -12.66
N PHE A 266 -7.43 -4.80 -11.95
CA PHE A 266 -8.39 -5.44 -11.05
C PHE A 266 -8.88 -4.50 -9.95
N VAL A 267 -7.97 -3.76 -9.28
CA VAL A 267 -8.32 -2.78 -8.23
C VAL A 267 -9.23 -1.67 -8.74
N PHE A 268 -9.12 -1.31 -10.01
CA PHE A 268 -10.03 -0.35 -10.64
C PHE A 268 -11.40 -0.97 -10.99
N LEU A 269 -11.43 -2.23 -11.44
CA LEU A 269 -12.64 -2.86 -12.00
C LEU A 269 -13.46 -3.68 -11.01
N TRP A 270 -12.93 -4.09 -9.86
CA TRP A 270 -13.65 -5.00 -8.95
C TRP A 270 -14.96 -4.39 -8.42
N THR A 271 -14.99 -3.10 -8.11
CA THR A 271 -16.20 -2.42 -7.63
C THR A 271 -17.32 -2.45 -8.68
N PRO A 272 -17.14 -1.93 -9.91
CA PRO A 272 -18.17 -2.01 -10.92
C PRO A 272 -18.47 -3.43 -11.40
N ALA A 273 -17.56 -4.40 -11.22
CA ALA A 273 -17.81 -5.79 -11.55
C ALA A 273 -18.72 -6.51 -10.53
N LEU A 274 -18.69 -6.10 -9.26
CA LEU A 274 -19.56 -6.64 -8.20
C LEU A 274 -20.86 -5.85 -8.01
N SER A 275 -20.93 -4.63 -8.56
CA SER A 275 -22.09 -3.75 -8.54
C SER A 275 -22.42 -3.25 -9.97
N PRO A 276 -22.75 -4.16 -10.93
CA PRO A 276 -23.05 -3.76 -12.31
C PRO A 276 -24.36 -2.99 -12.47
N ASN A 277 -25.31 -3.11 -11.53
CA ASN A 277 -26.60 -2.43 -11.51
C ASN A 277 -26.76 -1.55 -10.26
N ASP A 278 -25.66 -0.95 -9.79
CA ASP A 278 -25.62 -0.11 -8.59
C ASP A 278 -26.09 -0.84 -7.32
N GLU A 279 -25.87 -2.16 -7.24
CA GLU A 279 -26.12 -2.94 -6.04
C GLU A 279 -25.28 -2.45 -4.86
N GLU A 280 -25.89 -2.26 -3.70
CA GLU A 280 -25.16 -1.92 -2.48
C GLU A 280 -24.27 -3.09 -2.03
N ILE A 281 -22.96 -2.84 -1.98
CA ILE A 281 -21.96 -3.83 -1.54
C ILE A 281 -21.15 -3.31 -0.35
N PRO A 282 -20.73 -4.19 0.58
CA PRO A 282 -19.90 -3.81 1.72
C PRO A 282 -18.44 -3.66 1.29
N HIS A 283 -18.13 -2.53 0.65
CA HIS A 283 -16.83 -2.24 0.02
C HIS A 283 -15.63 -2.54 0.94
N GLY A 284 -15.66 -2.00 2.17
CA GLY A 284 -14.59 -2.19 3.15
C GLY A 284 -14.44 -3.66 3.60
N PHE A 285 -15.54 -4.40 3.72
CA PHE A 285 -15.51 -5.81 4.10
C PHE A 285 -14.97 -6.72 2.99
N ILE A 286 -15.37 -6.45 1.74
CA ILE A 286 -14.82 -7.14 0.56
C ILE A 286 -13.31 -6.88 0.46
N PHE A 287 -12.89 -5.62 0.62
CA PHE A 287 -11.48 -5.25 0.64
C PHE A 287 -10.72 -5.95 1.78
N ALA A 288 -11.27 -6.00 2.99
CA ALA A 288 -10.66 -6.71 4.11
C ALA A 288 -10.49 -8.21 3.81
N THR A 289 -11.44 -8.80 3.07
CA THR A 289 -11.34 -10.19 2.60
C THR A 289 -10.20 -10.37 1.59
N PHE A 290 -10.00 -9.43 0.66
CA PHE A 290 -8.85 -9.44 -0.26
C PHE A 290 -7.51 -9.32 0.49
N MET A 291 -7.43 -8.43 1.48
CA MET A 291 -6.22 -8.27 2.29
C MET A 291 -5.91 -9.53 3.11
N LEU A 292 -6.95 -10.22 3.61
CA LEU A 292 -6.81 -11.49 4.30
C LEU A 292 -6.32 -12.61 3.39
N ALA A 293 -6.78 -12.66 2.13
CA ALA A 293 -6.27 -13.58 1.12
C ALA A 293 -4.80 -13.27 0.75
N SER A 294 -4.44 -11.99 0.63
CA SER A 294 -3.05 -11.55 0.42
C SER A 294 -2.13 -11.96 1.58
N MET A 295 -2.61 -11.78 2.82
CA MET A 295 -1.90 -12.21 4.02
C MET A 295 -1.71 -13.72 4.06
N LEU A 296 -2.74 -14.51 3.72
CA LEU A 296 -2.64 -15.96 3.57
C LEU A 296 -1.56 -16.35 2.54
N GLY A 297 -1.54 -15.70 1.39
CA GLY A 297 -0.51 -15.90 0.36
C GLY A 297 0.90 -15.63 0.89
N SER A 298 1.08 -14.55 1.65
CA SER A 298 2.35 -14.20 2.31
C SER A 298 2.79 -15.27 3.32
N SER A 299 1.86 -15.79 4.13
CA SER A 299 2.12 -16.87 5.08
C SER A 299 2.54 -18.17 4.38
N LEU A 300 1.88 -18.52 3.26
CA LEU A 300 2.25 -19.68 2.45
C LEU A 300 3.62 -19.52 1.80
N ALA A 301 3.88 -18.35 1.19
CA ALA A 301 5.18 -18.03 0.60
C ALA A 301 6.31 -18.12 1.63
N SER A 302 6.11 -17.59 2.84
CA SER A 302 7.13 -17.67 3.92
C SER A 302 7.48 -19.11 4.28
N ARG A 303 6.50 -20.03 4.27
CA ARG A 303 6.73 -21.46 4.52
C ARG A 303 7.41 -22.16 3.35
N LEU A 304 7.10 -21.77 2.11
CA LEU A 304 7.74 -22.31 0.93
C LEU A 304 9.22 -21.90 0.89
N MET A 305 9.53 -20.63 1.16
CA MET A 305 10.90 -20.12 1.22
C MET A 305 11.72 -20.72 2.37
N ALA A 306 11.07 -21.12 3.47
CA ALA A 306 11.74 -21.82 4.57
C ALA A 306 12.19 -23.26 4.20
N ARG A 307 11.70 -23.81 3.08
CA ARG A 307 12.11 -25.13 2.59
C ARG A 307 13.12 -24.95 1.46
N SER A 308 14.19 -25.74 1.48
CA SER A 308 15.26 -25.72 0.46
C SER A 308 14.85 -26.32 -0.90
N SER A 309 13.65 -26.87 -1.03
CA SER A 309 13.27 -27.75 -2.15
C SER A 309 12.66 -27.04 -3.37
N PRO A 310 11.64 -26.16 -3.24
CA PRO A 310 11.10 -25.48 -4.43
C PRO A 310 11.95 -24.25 -4.79
N ARG A 311 12.50 -24.25 -6.01
CA ARG A 311 13.10 -23.03 -6.58
C ARG A 311 12.03 -21.96 -6.76
N VAL A 312 12.37 -20.70 -6.48
CA VAL A 312 11.45 -19.56 -6.56
C VAL A 312 10.87 -19.44 -7.95
N GLU A 313 11.70 -19.64 -8.97
CA GLU A 313 11.34 -19.58 -10.38
C GLU A 313 10.26 -20.62 -10.75
N SER A 314 10.29 -21.80 -10.13
CA SER A 314 9.35 -22.88 -10.46
C SER A 314 7.97 -22.67 -9.85
N TYR A 315 7.87 -22.29 -8.57
CA TYR A 315 6.55 -22.08 -7.96
C TYR A 315 5.92 -20.75 -8.40
N MET A 316 6.72 -19.72 -8.69
CA MET A 316 6.21 -18.42 -9.14
C MET A 316 5.51 -18.50 -10.50
N GLN A 317 5.92 -19.40 -11.40
CA GLN A 317 5.21 -19.64 -12.66
C GLN A 317 3.75 -20.08 -12.41
N ILE A 318 3.55 -21.01 -11.47
CA ILE A 318 2.22 -21.50 -11.08
C ILE A 318 1.41 -20.35 -10.46
N VAL A 319 2.03 -19.55 -9.58
CA VAL A 319 1.41 -18.37 -8.99
C VAL A 319 0.96 -17.40 -10.07
N PHE A 320 1.80 -17.07 -11.05
CA PHE A 320 1.45 -16.16 -12.13
C PHE A 320 0.30 -16.66 -13.01
N VAL A 321 0.24 -17.97 -13.31
CA VAL A 321 -0.88 -18.56 -14.05
C VAL A 321 -2.18 -18.44 -13.27
N ILE A 322 -2.17 -18.80 -11.98
CA ILE A 322 -3.36 -18.70 -11.11
C ILE A 322 -3.80 -17.24 -10.98
N SER A 323 -2.84 -16.32 -10.79
CA SER A 323 -3.11 -14.88 -10.71
C SER A 323 -3.68 -14.33 -12.01
N SER A 324 -3.17 -14.75 -13.17
CA SER A 324 -3.70 -14.32 -14.47
C SER A 324 -5.17 -14.72 -14.63
N VAL A 325 -5.51 -15.98 -14.33
CA VAL A 325 -6.91 -16.45 -14.37
C VAL A 325 -7.79 -15.68 -13.38
N SER A 326 -7.30 -15.46 -12.16
CA SER A 326 -8.06 -14.76 -11.10
C SER A 326 -8.30 -13.28 -11.44
N LEU A 327 -7.28 -12.59 -11.98
CA LEU A 327 -7.35 -11.16 -12.31
C LEU A 327 -8.17 -10.89 -13.59
N MET A 328 -8.40 -11.89 -14.44
CA MET A 328 -9.31 -11.78 -15.59
C MET A 328 -10.79 -11.80 -15.18
N LEU A 329 -11.13 -12.25 -13.97
CA LEU A 329 -12.53 -12.41 -13.55
C LEU A 329 -13.37 -11.12 -13.66
N PRO A 330 -12.94 -9.93 -13.18
CA PRO A 330 -13.74 -8.71 -13.32
C PRO A 330 -13.98 -8.30 -14.78
N ILE A 331 -13.05 -8.65 -15.67
CA ILE A 331 -13.18 -8.37 -17.10
C ILE A 331 -14.27 -9.28 -17.69
N ILE A 332 -14.17 -10.58 -17.42
CA ILE A 332 -15.12 -11.58 -17.92
C ILE A 332 -16.54 -11.31 -17.41
N THR A 333 -16.69 -10.98 -16.12
CA THR A 333 -18.02 -10.71 -15.53
C THR A 333 -18.67 -9.48 -16.16
N ASN A 334 -17.91 -8.43 -16.49
CA ASN A 334 -18.43 -7.26 -17.20
C ASN A 334 -18.95 -7.59 -18.62
N PHE A 335 -18.47 -8.66 -19.26
CA PHE A 335 -18.99 -9.12 -20.56
C PHE A 335 -20.19 -10.07 -20.43
N LEU A 336 -20.21 -10.92 -19.40
CA LEU A 336 -21.24 -11.94 -19.21
C LEU A 336 -22.50 -11.42 -18.53
N VAL A 337 -22.38 -10.43 -17.64
CA VAL A 337 -23.49 -9.82 -16.93
C VAL A 337 -23.76 -8.46 -17.57
N ALA A 338 -24.69 -8.42 -18.52
CA ALA A 338 -25.11 -7.16 -19.12
C ALA A 338 -25.79 -6.28 -18.04
N PRO A 339 -25.40 -4.99 -17.90
CA PRO A 339 -26.14 -4.08 -17.04
C PRO A 339 -27.59 -3.99 -17.54
N LEU A 340 -28.54 -4.11 -16.62
CA LEU A 340 -29.95 -3.85 -16.90
C LEU A 340 -30.06 -2.39 -17.36
N LYS A 341 -30.54 -2.20 -18.60
CA LYS A 341 -30.71 -0.88 -19.24
C LYS A 341 -31.70 0.01 -18.51
#